data_AF-A0A8T1SH79-F1
#
_entry.id   AF-A0A8T1SH79-F1
#
_cell.length_a   1.000
_cell.length_b   1.000
_cell.length_c   1.000
_cell.angle_alpha   90.00
_cell.angle_beta   90.00
_cell.angle_gamma   90.00
#
_symmetry.space_group_name_H-M   'P 1'
#
loop_
_entity.id
_entity.type
_entity.pdbx_description
1 polymer ?
#
loop_
_entity_poly.entity_id
_entity_poly.type
_entity_poly.pdbx_seq_one_letter_code
_entity_poly.pdbx_strand_id
1 'polypeptide(L)'
;STGIGRIWLAIVFIFRLLVYVVAAEHVWKDEQKEFECNIRQPGCENVCFDHFFPVSQIRLWALQLIMVSTPSLLVVLHVAYRKSREKRHKQKLYKNPGSMDGGLLFTYLISLIFKT
;
A
#
# COMPACT_ATOMS: atom_id res chain seq x y z
N SER A 1 6.11 -17.56 -13.98
CA SER A 1 4.89 -16.78 -13.67
C SER A 1 4.18 -16.45 -14.97
N THR A 2 3.11 -17.16 -15.30
CA THR A 2 2.25 -16.91 -16.47
C THR A 2 1.75 -15.47 -16.46
N GLY A 3 1.79 -14.79 -17.61
CA GLY A 3 1.47 -13.36 -17.73
C GLY A 3 0.07 -12.98 -17.22
N ILE A 4 -0.86 -13.93 -17.28
CA ILE A 4 -2.25 -13.81 -16.79
C ILE A 4 -2.32 -13.50 -15.28
N GLY A 5 -1.50 -14.17 -14.45
CA GLY A 5 -1.49 -13.92 -13.01
C GLY A 5 -1.00 -12.52 -12.65
N ARG A 6 -0.07 -11.96 -13.44
CA ARG A 6 0.42 -10.59 -13.24
C ARG A 6 -0.64 -9.55 -13.57
N ILE A 7 -1.39 -9.77 -14.64
CA ILE A 7 -2.49 -8.88 -15.07
C ILE A 7 -3.62 -8.92 -14.04
N TRP A 8 -4.02 -10.11 -13.59
CA TRP A 8 -5.07 -10.26 -12.58
C TRP A 8 -4.70 -9.59 -11.26
N LEU A 9 -3.47 -9.79 -10.77
CA LEU A 9 -2.98 -9.13 -9.56
C LEU A 9 -2.97 -7.61 -9.69
N ALA A 10 -2.60 -7.06 -10.85
CA ALA A 10 -2.63 -5.63 -11.10
C ALA A 10 -4.06 -5.07 -11.11
N ILE A 11 -5.01 -5.76 -11.75
CA ILE A 11 -6.44 -5.37 -11.78
C ILE A 11 -7.01 -5.35 -10.36
N VAL A 12 -6.82 -6.43 -9.59
CA VAL A 12 -7.32 -6.52 -8.21
C VAL A 12 -6.71 -5.43 -7.33
N PHE A 13 -5.43 -5.11 -7.53
CA PHE A 13 -4.77 -4.04 -6.79
C PHE A 13 -5.33 -2.65 -7.10
N ILE A 14 -5.53 -2.32 -8.39
CA ILE A 14 -6.12 -1.04 -8.81
C ILE A 14 -7.56 -0.93 -8.30
N PHE A 15 -8.36 -1.99 -8.43
CA PHE A 15 -9.73 -2.01 -7.93
C PHE A 15 -9.78 -1.76 -6.41
N ARG A 16 -8.92 -2.44 -5.64
CA ARG A 16 -8.83 -2.20 -4.18
C ARG A 16 -8.43 -0.77 -3.83
N LEU A 17 -7.48 -0.18 -4.56
CA LEU A 17 -7.10 1.22 -4.36
C LEU A 17 -8.27 2.17 -4.64
N LEU A 18 -9.00 1.96 -5.74
CA LEU A 18 -10.16 2.78 -6.09
C LEU A 18 -11.25 2.69 -5.03
N VAL A 19 -11.60 1.49 -4.58
CA VAL A 19 -12.61 1.29 -3.52
C VAL A 19 -12.19 1.98 -2.22
N TYR A 20 -10.91 1.90 -1.85
CA TYR A 20 -10.40 2.59 -0.68
C TYR A 20 -10.46 4.10 -0.79
N VAL A 21 -10.04 4.68 -1.93
CA VAL A 21 -10.09 6.13 -2.15
C VAL A 21 -11.54 6.63 -2.08
N VAL A 22 -12.47 5.95 -2.75
CA VAL A 22 -13.89 6.31 -2.73
C VAL A 22 -14.48 6.20 -1.32
N ALA A 23 -14.17 5.13 -0.57
CA ALA A 23 -14.64 4.98 0.81
C ALA A 23 -14.03 6.03 1.74
N ALA A 24 -12.74 6.36 1.56
CA ALA A 24 -12.05 7.39 2.33
C ALA A 24 -12.65 8.78 2.12
N GLU A 25 -12.97 9.12 0.88
CA GLU A 25 -13.55 10.43 0.57
C GLU A 25 -15.04 10.54 0.95
N HIS A 26 -15.84 9.50 0.74
CA HIS A 26 -17.29 9.59 0.87
C HIS A 26 -17.85 9.18 2.25
N VAL A 27 -17.17 8.28 2.98
CA VAL A 27 -17.69 7.74 4.25
C VAL A 27 -16.97 8.36 5.45
N TRP A 28 -15.65 8.51 5.39
CA TRP A 28 -14.85 8.90 6.56
C TRP A 28 -14.57 10.39 6.72
N LYS A 29 -14.85 11.19 5.69
CA LYS A 29 -14.68 12.65 5.77
C LYS A 29 -15.71 13.30 6.68
N ASP A 30 -16.87 12.66 6.87
CA ASP A 30 -18.03 13.24 7.54
C ASP A 30 -18.32 12.63 8.93
N GLU A 31 -17.71 11.49 9.31
CA GLU A 31 -17.91 10.88 10.65
C GLU A 31 -17.56 11.81 11.82
N GLN A 32 -16.55 12.68 11.65
CA GLN A 32 -16.15 13.61 12.70
C GLN A 32 -17.14 14.79 12.83
N LYS A 33 -17.94 15.10 11.80
CA LYS A 33 -18.91 16.21 11.82
C LYS A 33 -20.30 15.80 12.28
N GLU A 34 -20.66 14.52 12.14
CA GLU A 34 -21.94 13.99 12.61
C GLU A 34 -21.89 13.55 14.09
N PHE A 35 -20.73 13.59 14.73
CA PHE A 35 -20.58 13.21 16.14
C PHE A 35 -21.02 14.34 17.08
N GLU A 36 -22.29 14.33 17.47
CA GLU A 36 -22.85 15.34 18.38
C GLU A 36 -22.61 14.98 19.86
N CYS A 37 -22.05 15.93 20.62
CA CYS A 37 -21.88 15.82 22.06
C CYS A 37 -22.90 16.72 22.79
N ASN A 38 -23.70 16.16 23.69
CA ASN A 38 -24.80 16.87 24.38
C ASN A 38 -24.33 17.87 25.47
N ILE A 39 -23.06 18.30 25.43
CA ILE A 39 -22.39 19.09 26.46
C ILE A 39 -21.88 20.38 25.82
N ARG A 40 -22.21 21.55 26.39
CA ARG A 40 -21.80 22.87 25.84
C ARG A 40 -20.34 23.25 26.10
N GLN A 41 -19.50 22.29 26.44
CA GLN A 41 -18.12 22.53 26.83
C GLN A 41 -17.22 22.52 25.59
N PRO A 42 -16.50 23.62 25.29
CA PRO A 42 -15.67 23.69 24.09
C PRO A 42 -14.57 22.63 24.14
N GLY A 43 -14.41 21.86 23.06
CA GLY A 43 -13.41 20.79 22.96
C GLY A 43 -13.83 19.42 23.50
N CYS A 44 -15.00 19.29 24.14
CA CYS A 44 -15.51 18.01 24.61
C CYS A 44 -15.74 17.01 23.47
N GLU A 45 -16.26 17.49 22.33
CA GLU A 45 -16.53 16.68 21.15
C GLU A 45 -15.25 16.04 20.58
N ASN A 46 -14.14 16.81 20.50
CA ASN A 46 -12.85 16.30 20.06
C ASN A 46 -12.29 15.20 20.97
N VAL A 47 -12.40 15.38 22.29
CA VAL A 47 -11.89 14.39 23.27
C VAL A 47 -12.75 13.13 23.26
N CYS A 48 -14.08 13.29 23.20
CA CYS A 48 -15.00 12.16 23.11
C CYS A 48 -14.81 11.39 21.80
N PHE A 49 -14.65 12.08 20.67
CA PHE A 49 -14.39 11.44 19.38
C PHE A 49 -13.11 10.59 19.41
N ASP A 50 -12.01 11.12 19.94
CA ASP A 50 -10.73 10.40 20.07
C ASP A 50 -10.84 9.21 21.05
N HIS A 51 -11.64 9.33 22.11
CA HIS A 51 -11.85 8.27 23.08
C HIS A 51 -12.68 7.10 22.54
N PHE A 52 -13.77 7.38 21.81
CA PHE A 52 -14.64 6.35 21.25
C PHE A 52 -14.08 5.74 19.95
N PHE A 53 -13.32 6.52 19.18
CA PHE A 53 -12.73 6.09 17.91
C PHE A 53 -11.20 6.29 17.87
N PRO A 54 -10.43 5.61 18.75
CA PRO A 54 -8.98 5.79 18.84
C PRO A 54 -8.26 5.38 17.54
N VAL A 55 -8.83 4.42 16.79
CA VAL A 55 -8.39 4.08 15.45
C VAL A 55 -9.62 3.85 14.57
N SER A 56 -9.83 4.71 13.59
CA SER A 56 -10.92 4.54 12.62
C SER A 56 -10.62 3.37 11.67
N GLN A 57 -11.67 2.68 11.24
CA GLN A 57 -11.58 1.56 10.32
C GLN A 57 -10.83 1.95 9.04
N ILE A 58 -11.03 3.16 8.50
CA ILE A 58 -10.28 3.63 7.32
C ILE A 58 -8.76 3.62 7.55
N ARG A 59 -8.28 3.98 8.74
CA ARG A 59 -6.84 4.00 9.07
C ARG A 59 -6.27 2.60 9.10
N LEU A 60 -7.03 1.61 9.61
CA LEU A 60 -6.64 0.20 9.57
C LEU A 60 -6.58 -0.32 8.13
N TRP A 61 -7.58 -0.01 7.31
CA TRP A 61 -7.58 -0.38 5.89
C TRP A 61 -6.46 0.30 5.10
N ALA A 62 -6.13 1.55 5.45
CA ALA A 62 -4.99 2.28 4.89
C ALA A 62 -3.68 1.56 5.19
N LEU A 63 -3.45 1.22 6.45
CA LEU A 63 -2.25 0.50 6.89
C LEU A 63 -2.15 -0.87 6.22
N GLN A 64 -3.26 -1.59 6.08
CA GLN A 64 -3.31 -2.86 5.37
C GLN A 64 -2.96 -2.71 3.88
N LEU A 65 -3.45 -1.67 3.20
CA LEU A 65 -3.10 -1.39 1.81
C LEU A 65 -1.64 -0.97 1.64
N ILE A 66 -1.10 -0.17 2.56
CA ILE A 66 0.32 0.19 2.57
C ILE A 66 1.15 -1.09 2.71
N MET A 67 0.89 -1.92 3.72
CA MET A 67 1.59 -3.18 3.94
C MET A 67 1.55 -4.13 2.74
N VAL A 68 0.42 -4.23 2.03
CA VAL A 68 0.28 -5.09 0.84
C VAL A 68 0.91 -4.47 -0.42
N SER A 69 0.97 -3.14 -0.51
CA SER A 69 1.52 -2.42 -1.67
C SER A 69 3.04 -2.25 -1.61
N THR A 70 3.60 -2.02 -0.42
CA THR A 70 5.04 -1.80 -0.20
C THR A 70 5.93 -2.87 -0.82
N PRO A 71 5.65 -4.18 -0.70
CA PRO A 71 6.50 -5.20 -1.31
C PRO A 71 6.47 -5.18 -2.84
N SER A 72 5.31 -4.87 -3.41
CA SER A 72 5.15 -4.72 -4.87
C SER A 72 5.92 -3.52 -5.39
N LEU A 73 5.85 -2.39 -4.68
CA LEU A 73 6.60 -1.16 -4.99
C LEU A 73 8.11 -1.36 -4.84
N LEU A 74 8.56 -2.07 -3.80
CA LEU A 74 9.97 -2.38 -3.57
C LEU A 74 10.56 -3.19 -4.71
N VAL A 75 9.84 -4.20 -5.23
CA VAL A 75 10.32 -4.99 -6.38
C VAL A 75 10.45 -4.13 -7.65
N VAL A 76 9.45 -3.30 -7.95
CA VAL A 76 9.49 -2.39 -9.12
C VAL A 76 10.63 -1.39 -8.97
N LEU A 77 10.79 -0.80 -7.79
CA LEU A 77 11.85 0.14 -7.48
C LEU A 77 13.23 -0.52 -7.60
N HIS A 78 13.40 -1.74 -7.11
CA HIS A 78 14.65 -2.48 -7.22
C HIS A 78 15.02 -2.77 -8.68
N VAL A 79 14.05 -3.16 -9.51
CA VAL A 79 14.26 -3.36 -10.96
C VAL A 79 14.62 -2.03 -11.65
N ALA A 80 13.92 -0.96 -11.33
CA ALA A 80 14.21 0.38 -11.86
C ALA A 80 15.60 0.86 -11.45
N TYR A 81 15.99 0.64 -10.19
CA TYR A 81 17.29 0.97 -9.64
C TYR A 81 18.41 0.19 -10.35
N ARG A 82 18.26 -1.12 -10.53
CA ARG A 82 19.20 -1.96 -11.31
C ARG A 82 19.39 -1.40 -12.72
N LYS A 83 18.30 -1.10 -13.43
CA LYS A 83 18.34 -0.55 -14.79
C LYS A 83 19.02 0.82 -14.85
N SER A 84 18.80 1.66 -13.84
CA SER A 84 19.45 2.98 -13.72
C SER A 84 20.96 2.85 -13.48
N ARG A 85 21.38 1.92 -12.61
CA ARG A 85 22.80 1.62 -12.37
C ARG A 85 23.50 1.10 -13.62
N GLU A 86 22.90 0.18 -14.37
CA GLU A 86 23.47 -0.33 -15.62
C GLU A 86 23.67 0.77 -16.66
N LYS A 87 22.69 1.69 -16.80
CA LYS A 87 22.82 2.86 -17.68
C LYS A 87 23.96 3.78 -17.25
N ARG A 88 24.11 4.03 -15.94
CA ARG A 88 25.13 4.93 -15.40
C ARG A 88 26.56 4.38 -15.57
N HIS A 89 26.74 3.07 -15.43
CA HIS A 89 28.05 2.43 -15.57
C HIS A 89 28.35 1.95 -17.01
N LYS A 90 27.40 2.09 -17.96
CA LYS A 90 27.49 1.58 -19.35
C LYS A 90 27.97 0.12 -19.46
N GLN A 91 27.80 -0.67 -18.41
CA GLN A 91 28.27 -2.04 -18.30
C GLN A 91 27.10 -2.90 -17.85
N LYS A 92 26.85 -4.01 -18.56
CA LYS A 92 25.88 -5.03 -18.13
C LYS A 92 26.45 -5.72 -16.89
N LEU A 93 26.12 -5.18 -15.72
CA LEU A 93 26.56 -5.73 -14.43
C LEU A 93 25.86 -7.06 -14.12
N TYR A 94 24.73 -7.34 -14.80
CA TYR A 94 23.99 -8.59 -14.68
C TYR A 94 23.87 -9.34 -16.00
N LYS A 95 24.29 -10.61 -15.98
CA LYS A 95 24.50 -11.44 -17.17
C LYS A 95 23.22 -12.07 -17.73
N ASN A 96 22.15 -12.18 -16.91
CA ASN A 96 20.89 -12.79 -17.30
C ASN A 96 19.68 -12.04 -16.71
N PRO A 97 18.86 -11.35 -17.52
CA PRO A 97 17.61 -10.73 -17.05
C PRO A 97 16.48 -11.73 -16.77
N GLY A 98 16.66 -13.00 -17.14
CA GLY A 98 15.69 -14.09 -16.97
C GLY A 98 15.99 -15.09 -15.85
N SER A 99 17.22 -15.09 -15.29
CA SER A 99 17.51 -15.88 -14.09
C SER A 99 16.98 -15.12 -12.89
N MET A 100 16.15 -15.77 -12.07
CA MET A 100 15.76 -15.22 -10.78
C MET A 100 17.00 -15.19 -9.88
N ASP A 101 17.80 -14.12 -9.98
CA ASP A 101 18.95 -13.91 -9.12
C ASP A 101 18.48 -13.92 -7.65
N GLY A 102 19.32 -14.42 -6.74
CA GLY A 102 18.97 -14.58 -5.33
C GLY A 102 18.36 -13.33 -4.69
N GLY A 103 18.77 -12.12 -5.10
CA GLY A 103 18.15 -10.86 -4.62
C GLY A 103 16.74 -10.59 -5.17
N LEU A 104 16.45 -10.99 -6.41
CA LEU A 104 15.10 -10.88 -6.99
C LEU A 104 14.16 -11.94 -6.41
N LEU A 105 14.69 -13.14 -6.15
CA LEU A 105 13.98 -14.25 -5.53
C LEU A 105 13.68 -13.94 -4.06
N PHE A 106 14.63 -13.33 -3.34
CA PHE A 106 14.45 -12.88 -1.96
C PHE A 106 13.43 -11.75 -1.83
N THR A 107 13.49 -10.73 -2.69
CA THR A 107 12.49 -9.65 -2.71
C THR A 107 11.10 -10.17 -3.11
N TYR A 108 11.04 -11.16 -3.99
CA TYR A 108 9.79 -11.84 -4.35
C TYR A 108 9.24 -12.71 -3.20
N LEU A 109 10.10 -13.44 -2.48
CA LEU A 109 9.71 -14.24 -1.32
C LEU A 109 9.24 -13.37 -0.14
N ILE A 110 9.93 -12.26 0.14
CA ILE A 110 9.47 -11.27 1.13
C ILE A 110 8.11 -10.72 0.72
N SER A 111 7.92 -10.42 -0.56
CA SER A 111 6.63 -9.98 -1.10
C SER A 111 5.54 -11.04 -0.94
N LEU A 112 5.88 -12.33 -1.10
CA LEU A 112 4.95 -13.42 -0.90
C LEU A 112 4.55 -13.57 0.59
N ILE A 113 5.52 -13.46 1.50
CA ILE A 113 5.32 -13.56 2.96
C ILE A 113 4.48 -12.40 3.48
N PHE A 114 4.75 -11.16 3.05
CA PHE A 114 3.96 -9.99 3.45
C PHE A 114 2.57 -9.94 2.81
N LYS A 115 2.33 -10.73 1.75
CA LYS A 115 1.05 -10.81 1.04
C LYS A 115 0.18 -12.00 1.50
N THR A 116 0.76 -12.96 2.23
CA THR A 116 0.06 -14.10 2.88
C THR A 116 -0.48 -13.65 4.23
#